data_AF-A0A2N1A7Z5-F1
#
_entry.id   AF-A0A2N1A7Z5-F1
#
_cell.length_a   1.000
_cell.length_b   1.000
_cell.length_c   1.000
_cell.angle_alpha   90.00
_cell.angle_beta   90.00
_cell.angle_gamma   90.00
#
_symmetry.space_group_name_H-M   'P 1'
#
loop_
_entity.id
_entity.type
_entity.pdbx_description
1 polymer ?
#
loop_
_entity_poly.entity_id
_entity_poly.type
_entity_poly.pdbx_seq_one_letter_code
_entity_poly.pdbx_strand_id
1 'polypeptide(L)' 'MLDLLDIKGSIITIDAMGCQKAITKKIRHKEADYVIAVKGNQEHLHQSIKDFLKFVKTINFKM' A
#
# COMPACT_ATOMS: atom_id res chain seq x y z
N MET A 1 12.90 13.80 -0.65
CA MET A 1 12.72 13.70 0.82
C MET A 1 13.12 12.32 1.33
N LEU A 2 12.50 11.22 0.86
CA LEU A 2 12.91 9.84 1.22
C LEU A 2 14.39 9.51 0.93
N ASP A 3 15.00 10.22 -0.01
CA ASP A 3 16.39 9.97 -0.44
C ASP A 3 17.42 10.25 0.66
N LEU A 4 17.11 11.14 1.63
CA LEU A 4 18.02 11.55 2.71
C LEU A 4 17.91 10.68 3.98
N LEU A 5 16.92 9.79 4.04
CA LEU A 5 16.68 8.95 5.22
C LEU A 5 17.31 7.57 5.03
N ASP A 6 18.03 7.09 6.03
CA ASP A 6 18.40 5.67 6.12
C ASP A 6 17.23 4.90 6.75
N ILE A 7 16.62 4.03 5.97
CA ILE A 7 15.38 3.33 6.33
C ILE A 7 15.49 1.82 6.13
N LYS A 8 16.69 1.30 5.87
CA LYS A 8 16.89 -0.13 5.60
C LYS A 8 16.35 -0.98 6.76
N GLY A 9 15.56 -2.01 6.43
CA GLY A 9 14.91 -2.89 7.41
C GLY A 9 13.80 -2.24 8.23
N SER A 10 13.40 -1.00 7.93
CA SER A 10 12.27 -0.33 8.59
C SER A 10 10.95 -0.57 7.85
N ILE A 11 9.84 -0.53 8.59
CA ILE A 11 8.49 -0.53 8.02
C ILE A 11 7.98 0.91 7.96
N ILE A 12 7.75 1.40 6.74
CA ILE A 12 7.29 2.77 6.51
C ILE A 12 5.77 2.78 6.36
N THR A 13 5.08 3.52 7.24
CA THR A 13 3.64 3.74 7.15
C THR A 13 3.33 5.09 6.49
N ILE A 14 2.54 5.11 5.42
CA ILE A 14 2.21 6.34 4.68
C ILE A 14 0.70 6.48 4.53
N ASP A 15 0.17 7.67 4.81
CA ASP A 15 -1.23 7.99 4.56
C ASP A 15 -1.55 8.08 3.05
N ALA A 16 -2.79 7.82 2.69
CA ALA A 16 -3.24 7.63 1.30
C ALA A 16 -2.93 8.80 0.35
N MET A 17 -2.81 10.04 0.86
CA MET A 17 -2.42 11.20 0.05
C MET A 17 -0.99 11.06 -0.53
N GLY A 18 -0.12 10.27 0.10
CA GLY A 18 1.24 9.97 -0.35
C GLY A 18 1.39 8.71 -1.20
N CYS A 19 0.29 8.09 -1.62
CA CYS A 19 0.29 6.80 -2.35
C CYS A 19 0.69 6.93 -3.83
N GLN A 20 1.85 7.55 -4.11
CA GLN A 20 2.44 7.55 -5.45
C GLN A 20 3.28 6.29 -5.65
N LYS A 21 3.13 5.62 -6.79
CA LYS A 21 3.96 4.44 -7.16
C LYS A 21 5.46 4.73 -7.10
N ALA A 22 5.87 5.99 -7.29
CA ALA A 22 7.25 6.41 -7.18
C ALA A 22 7.81 6.27 -5.74
N ILE A 23 6.97 6.51 -4.73
CA ILE A 23 7.36 6.44 -3.31
C ILE A 23 7.58 4.98 -2.89
N THR A 24 6.67 4.07 -3.26
CA THR A 24 6.81 2.64 -2.95
C THR A 24 8.03 2.01 -3.62
N LYS A 25 8.33 2.41 -4.85
CA LYS A 25 9.56 2.00 -5.55
C LYS A 25 10.82 2.44 -4.81
N LYS A 26 10.85 3.68 -4.29
CA LYS A 26 12.00 4.19 -3.52
C LYS A 26 12.20 3.44 -2.20
N ILE A 27 11.12 3.15 -1.48
CA ILE A 27 11.18 2.40 -0.21
C ILE A 27 11.76 1.00 -0.46
N ARG A 28 11.26 0.30 -1.49
CA ARG A 28 11.76 -1.02 -1.87
C ARG A 28 13.22 -1.01 -2.35
N HIS A 29 13.62 0.03 -3.10
CA HIS A 29 15.03 0.19 -3.50
C HIS A 29 15.96 0.40 -2.31
N LYS A 30 15.47 0.96 -1.20
CA LYS A 30 16.21 1.15 0.04
C LYS A 30 16.14 -0.07 0.99
N GLU A 31 15.70 -1.23 0.50
CA GLU A 31 15.59 -2.46 1.30
C GLU A 31 14.73 -2.27 2.56
N ALA A 32 13.66 -1.49 2.41
CA ALA A 32 12.69 -1.20 3.46
C ALA A 32 11.31 -1.71 3.02
N ASP A 33 10.45 -2.00 4.00
CA ASP A 33 9.09 -2.46 3.79
C ASP A 33 8.10 -1.30 3.97
N TYR A 34 6.88 -1.44 3.47
CA TYR A 34 5.85 -0.41 3.62
C TYR A 34 4.46 -0.96 3.89
N VAL A 35 3.70 -0.22 4.70
CA VAL A 35 2.26 -0.41 4.88
C VAL A 35 1.57 0.89 4.47
N ILE A 36 0.70 0.80 3.46
CA ILE A 36 0.07 1.98 2.88
C ILE A 36 -1.44 1.84 2.97
N ALA A 37 -2.08 2.89 3.46
CA ALA A 37 -3.53 2.97 3.45
C ALA A 37 -4.01 3.27 2.02
N VAL A 38 -4.72 2.33 1.41
CA VAL A 38 -5.45 2.59 0.17
C VAL A 38 -6.79 3.24 0.52
N LYS A 39 -6.97 4.51 0.12
CA LYS A 39 -8.24 5.27 0.24
C LYS A 39 -8.66 5.79 -1.14
N GLY A 40 -9.60 6.74 -1.19
CA GLY A 40 -10.12 7.36 -2.43
C GLY A 40 -9.11 8.07 -3.34
N ASN A 41 -7.84 8.23 -2.93
CA ASN A 41 -6.78 8.74 -3.81
C ASN A 41 -6.36 7.75 -4.92
N GLN A 42 -6.87 6.52 -4.88
CA GLN A 42 -6.68 5.49 -5.92
C GLN A 42 -8.03 4.78 -6.15
N GLU A 43 -9.03 5.51 -6.67
CA GLU A 43 -10.42 5.05 -6.77
C GLU A 43 -10.58 3.65 -7.38
N HIS A 44 -9.91 3.38 -8.50
CA HIS A 44 -9.97 2.05 -9.14
C HIS A 44 -9.37 0.94 -8.26
N LEU A 45 -8.23 1.19 -7.61
CA LEU A 45 -7.60 0.20 -6.75
C LEU A 45 -8.46 -0.05 -5.50
N HIS A 46 -8.99 1.02 -4.92
CA HIS A 46 -9.89 0.95 -3.77
C HIS A 46 -11.16 0.15 -4.10
N GLN A 47 -11.74 0.37 -5.28
CA GLN A 47 -12.91 -0.35 -5.73
C GLN A 47 -12.59 -1.83 -5.99
N SER A 48 -11.49 -2.14 -6.68
CA SER A 48 -11.05 -3.52 -6.90
C SER A 48 -10.81 -4.29 -5.60
N ILE A 49 -10.22 -3.65 -4.58
CA ILE A 49 -10.03 -4.26 -3.25
C ILE A 49 -11.37 -4.52 -2.59
N LYS A 50 -12.32 -3.57 -2.63
CA LYS A 50 -13.68 -3.76 -2.09
C LYS A 50 -14.41 -4.89 -2.78
N ASP A 51 -14.34 -4.96 -4.10
CA ASP A 51 -15.01 -5.98 -4.91
C ASP A 51 -14.41 -7.36 -4.62
N PHE A 52 -13.08 -7.45 -4.52
CA PHE A 52 -12.41 -8.69 -4.11
C PHE A 52 -12.82 -9.14 -2.71
N LEU A 53 -12.83 -8.23 -1.72
CA LEU A 53 -13.26 -8.56 -0.35
C LEU A 53 -14.73 -9.00 -0.29
N LYS A 54 -15.60 -8.38 -1.10
CA LYS A 54 -17.02 -8.75 -1.21
C LYS A 54 -17.17 -10.13 -1.85
N PHE A 55 -16.38 -10.40 -2.90
CA PHE A 55 -16.32 -11.70 -3.54
C PHE A 55 -15.90 -12.78 -2.53
N VAL A 56 -14.77 -12.60 -1.84
CA VAL A 56 -14.24 -13.55 -0.83
C VAL A 56 -15.25 -13.83 0.29
N LYS A 57 -15.98 -12.82 0.77
CA LYS A 57 -17.06 -13.01 1.75
C LYS A 57 -18.21 -13.85 1.20
N THR A 58 -18.54 -13.68 -0.08
CA THR A 58 -19.64 -14.41 -0.74
C THR A 58 -19.30 -15.89 -0.90
N ILE A 59 -18.04 -16.22 -1.17
CA ILE A 59 -17.57 -17.61 -1.31
C ILE A 59 -17.26 -18.30 0.03
N ASN A 60 -17.54 -17.64 1.18
CA ASN A 60 -17.32 -18.16 2.54
C ASN A 60 -15.92 -18.76 2.73
N PHE A 61 -14.91 -18.21 2.05
CA PHE A 61 -13.55 -18.70 2.08
C PHE A 61 -12.91 -18.27 3.40
N LYS A 62 -12.67 -19.24 4.30
CA LYS A 62 -11.87 -19.01 5.51
C LYS A 62 -10.40 -18.93 5.11
N MET A 63 -9.79 -17.79 5.41
CA MET A 63 -8.34 -17.63 5.41
C MET A 63 -7.72 -18.38 6.59
#